data_AF-A0A1F9D1W2-F1
#
_entry.id   AF-A0A1F9D1W2-F1
#
_cell.length_a   1.000
_cell.length_b   1.000
_cell.length_c   1.000
_cell.angle_alpha   90.00
_cell.angle_beta   90.00
_cell.angle_gamma   90.00
#
_symmetry.space_group_name_H-M   'P 1'
#
loop_
_entity.id
_entity.type
_entity.pdbx_description
1 polymer ?
#
loop_
_entity_poly.entity_id
_entity_poly.type
_entity_poly.pdbx_seq_one_letter_code
_entity_poly.pdbx_strand_id
1 'polypeptide(L)'
;MPIDFNQIPTPCYVIDEVLLRNNLGRIKHVKEAAKVDILVAFKAFSNWGVFPIFKEYGFGASASSLNEARLAFEELGARAHTYSPAYEEKTIADILKYSSHISFNSLSQLRKYSKMASQKGVSIGLRVNPEFSDSPYDIYNPCKPGSRFGITAKQLGDGLPHGVEGLHFHTLFEADSFGLEKVLAVFLEKFGIFLPKLKWVNLGGGHLMTKKNYDIDHLVKLLTDFKNNYDAQIILEPGSAFTYQTGYLVSRVLDIVENNGIKTAILDVSFTCHMPDCLEMPYKPAILGATDELAGKPTYRMGGISCLAGDYMGNWSFDKELNPGDKVIFEDMIHYTTVKTTMFNGVNHPSIGIWTEKSGFKLIKEFSYHDYKSRLS
;
A
#
# COMPACT_ATOMS: atom_id res chain seq x y z
N MET A 1 2.04 -26.17 -6.70
CA MET A 1 1.80 -26.23 -8.16
C MET A 1 1.67 -24.80 -8.68
N PRO A 2 2.21 -24.49 -9.87
CA PRO A 2 2.03 -23.17 -10.47
C PRO A 2 0.53 -22.88 -10.68
N ILE A 3 0.15 -21.61 -10.64
CA ILE A 3 -1.22 -21.18 -10.92
C ILE A 3 -1.64 -21.66 -12.32
N ASP A 4 -2.77 -22.34 -12.43
CA ASP A 4 -3.40 -22.60 -13.71
C ASP A 4 -4.31 -21.43 -14.09
N PHE A 5 -3.77 -20.52 -14.89
CA PHE A 5 -4.50 -19.34 -15.33
C PHE A 5 -5.76 -19.69 -16.13
N ASN A 6 -5.90 -20.90 -16.69
CA ASN A 6 -7.09 -21.29 -17.44
C ASN A 6 -8.36 -21.39 -16.58
N GLN A 7 -8.22 -21.65 -15.28
CA GLN A 7 -9.33 -21.73 -14.33
C GLN A 7 -9.80 -20.36 -13.82
N ILE A 8 -9.06 -19.30 -14.16
CA ILE A 8 -9.31 -17.94 -13.69
C ILE A 8 -10.15 -17.19 -14.74
N PRO A 9 -11.32 -16.61 -14.36
CA PRO A 9 -12.10 -15.76 -15.25
C PRO A 9 -11.33 -14.46 -15.54
N THR A 10 -11.65 -13.79 -16.63
CA THR A 10 -11.09 -12.46 -16.91
C THR A 10 -12.20 -11.42 -17.04
N PRO A 11 -11.94 -10.18 -16.59
CA PRO A 11 -10.73 -9.76 -15.88
C PRO A 11 -10.75 -10.20 -14.41
N CYS A 12 -9.60 -10.57 -13.84
CA CYS A 12 -9.53 -10.93 -12.41
C CYS A 12 -8.18 -10.60 -11.77
N TYR A 13 -8.21 -9.93 -10.62
CA TYR A 13 -7.10 -9.90 -9.69
C TYR A 13 -7.05 -11.21 -8.92
N VAL A 14 -5.93 -11.92 -9.00
CA VAL A 14 -5.74 -13.19 -8.31
C VAL A 14 -4.56 -13.12 -7.36
N ILE A 15 -4.87 -13.30 -6.08
CA ILE A 15 -3.88 -13.40 -5.01
C ILE A 15 -3.37 -14.85 -4.97
N ASP A 16 -2.06 -15.04 -4.99
CA ASP A 16 -1.44 -16.33 -4.71
C ASP A 16 -1.28 -16.49 -3.20
N GLU A 17 -1.97 -17.48 -2.62
CA GLU A 17 -1.92 -17.71 -1.17
C GLU A 17 -0.51 -18.06 -0.68
N VAL A 18 0.27 -18.82 -1.45
CA VAL A 18 1.62 -19.23 -1.06
C VAL A 18 2.55 -18.03 -1.02
N LEU A 19 2.53 -17.19 -2.07
CA LEU A 19 3.34 -15.97 -2.11
C LEU A 19 2.92 -14.98 -1.01
N LEU A 20 1.62 -14.83 -0.78
CA LEU A 20 1.10 -14.01 0.33
C LEU A 20 1.64 -14.51 1.68
N ARG A 21 1.51 -15.81 1.97
CA ARG A 21 1.99 -16.40 3.22
C ARG A 21 3.50 -16.28 3.39
N ASN A 22 4.28 -16.37 2.33
CA ASN A 22 5.74 -16.13 2.37
C ASN A 22 6.05 -14.70 2.83
N ASN A 23 5.36 -13.70 2.26
CA ASN A 23 5.50 -12.30 2.67
C ASN A 23 5.09 -12.10 4.13
N LEU A 24 3.93 -12.63 4.54
CA LEU A 24 3.45 -12.55 5.92
C LEU A 24 4.43 -13.20 6.91
N GLY A 25 4.99 -14.37 6.57
CA GLY A 25 6.00 -15.05 7.38
C GLY A 25 7.28 -14.23 7.54
N ARG A 26 7.78 -13.61 6.47
CA ARG A 26 8.97 -12.75 6.51
C ARG A 26 8.74 -11.50 7.35
N ILE A 27 7.57 -10.85 7.23
CA ILE A 27 7.22 -9.68 8.04
C ILE A 27 7.05 -10.07 9.51
N LYS A 28 6.43 -11.22 9.81
CA LYS A 28 6.30 -11.75 11.16
C LYS A 28 7.67 -12.02 11.80
N HIS A 29 8.61 -12.57 11.04
CA HIS A 29 9.98 -12.76 11.49
C HIS A 29 10.63 -11.43 11.91
N VAL A 30 10.52 -10.36 11.11
CA VAL A 30 11.04 -9.03 11.48
C VAL A 30 10.38 -8.51 12.77
N LYS A 31 9.05 -8.62 12.87
CA LYS A 31 8.27 -8.22 14.05
C LYS A 31 8.81 -8.89 15.32
N GLU A 32 8.99 -10.21 15.27
CA GLU A 32 9.40 -11.02 16.42
C GLU A 32 10.88 -10.83 16.77
N ALA A 33 11.77 -10.83 15.77
CA ALA A 33 13.21 -10.71 15.97
C ALA A 33 13.60 -9.34 16.54
N ALA A 34 13.02 -8.25 16.03
CA ALA A 34 13.28 -6.90 16.53
C ALA A 34 12.37 -6.51 17.71
N LYS A 35 11.40 -7.36 18.09
CA LYS A 35 10.38 -7.09 19.13
C LYS A 35 9.66 -5.75 18.92
N VAL A 36 9.27 -5.48 17.69
CA VAL A 36 8.56 -4.27 17.26
C VAL A 36 7.12 -4.59 16.90
N ASP A 37 6.29 -3.56 16.70
CA ASP A 37 4.98 -3.74 16.06
C ASP A 37 5.03 -3.43 14.58
N ILE A 38 4.29 -4.23 13.81
CA ILE A 38 4.12 -4.05 12.37
C ILE A 38 2.64 -4.08 12.07
N LEU A 39 2.17 -3.05 11.37
CA LEU A 39 0.78 -2.83 11.00
C LEU A 39 0.67 -2.86 9.47
N VAL A 40 -0.39 -3.48 8.95
CA VAL A 40 -0.69 -3.39 7.52
C VAL A 40 -1.30 -2.03 7.20
N ALA A 41 -0.70 -1.31 6.25
CA ALA A 41 -1.22 -0.03 5.80
C ALA A 41 -2.33 -0.21 4.76
N PHE A 42 -3.58 0.04 5.16
CA PHE A 42 -4.76 -0.21 4.33
C PHE A 42 -4.83 0.61 3.04
N LYS A 43 -4.14 1.76 3.00
CA LYS A 43 -3.94 2.57 1.80
C LYS A 43 -3.31 1.81 0.63
N ALA A 44 -2.53 0.76 0.93
CA ALA A 44 -1.88 -0.09 -0.06
C ALA A 44 -2.70 -1.34 -0.36
N PHE A 45 -3.39 -1.90 0.64
CA PHE A 45 -4.12 -3.15 0.50
C PHE A 45 -5.23 -3.27 1.55
N SER A 46 -6.47 -3.49 1.10
CA SER A 46 -7.63 -3.64 1.99
C SER A 46 -8.68 -4.64 1.47
N ASN A 47 -8.27 -5.62 0.66
CA ASN A 47 -9.17 -6.70 0.20
C ASN A 47 -9.50 -7.63 1.37
N TRP A 48 -10.49 -7.25 2.18
CA TRP A 48 -10.80 -7.89 3.45
C TRP A 48 -11.16 -9.38 3.36
N GLY A 49 -11.57 -9.87 2.17
CA GLY A 49 -11.84 -11.28 1.92
C GLY A 49 -10.66 -12.22 2.18
N VAL A 50 -9.42 -11.70 2.26
CA VAL A 50 -8.24 -12.49 2.65
C VAL A 50 -7.71 -12.19 4.07
N PHE A 51 -8.36 -11.29 4.82
CA PHE A 51 -7.96 -11.00 6.20
C PHE A 51 -8.00 -12.22 7.15
N PRO A 52 -8.81 -13.28 6.93
CA PRO A 52 -8.64 -14.52 7.70
C PRO A 52 -7.21 -15.06 7.70
N ILE A 53 -6.49 -14.95 6.57
CA ILE A 53 -5.07 -15.34 6.47
C ILE A 53 -4.21 -14.39 7.31
N PHE A 54 -4.42 -13.07 7.21
CA PHE A 54 -3.66 -12.08 7.99
C PHE A 54 -3.81 -12.27 9.50
N LYS A 55 -5.01 -12.66 9.97
CA LYS A 55 -5.30 -12.94 11.39
C LYS A 55 -4.43 -14.05 11.96
N GLU A 56 -4.02 -15.03 11.15
CA GLU A 56 -3.12 -16.11 11.58
C GLU A 56 -1.72 -15.61 11.99
N TYR A 57 -1.33 -14.41 11.53
CA TYR A 57 -0.02 -13.81 11.80
C TYR A 57 -0.04 -12.71 12.87
N GLY A 58 -1.23 -12.24 13.28
CA GLY A 58 -1.37 -11.30 14.39
C GLY A 58 -0.91 -9.86 14.09
N PHE A 59 -1.09 -9.38 12.86
CA PHE A 59 -0.79 -7.99 12.50
C PHE A 59 -1.92 -7.03 12.91
N GLY A 60 -1.56 -5.82 13.32
CA GLY A 60 -2.51 -4.72 13.44
C GLY A 60 -2.70 -3.98 12.10
N ALA A 61 -3.43 -2.88 12.10
CA ALA A 61 -3.64 -2.07 10.90
C ALA A 61 -3.40 -0.58 11.15
N SER A 62 -2.87 0.10 10.15
CA SER A 62 -2.86 1.56 10.09
C SER A 62 -3.89 2.04 9.08
N ALA A 63 -4.67 3.05 9.48
CA ALA A 63 -5.77 3.61 8.70
C ALA A 63 -5.58 5.11 8.47
N SER A 64 -6.12 5.59 7.36
CA SER A 64 -6.08 6.98 6.95
C SER A 64 -7.45 7.66 6.86
N SER A 65 -8.52 6.90 7.11
CA SER A 65 -9.90 7.37 7.06
C SER A 65 -10.80 6.62 8.04
N LEU A 66 -12.01 7.14 8.24
CA LEU A 66 -13.05 6.45 9.02
C LEU A 66 -13.36 5.06 8.46
N ASN A 67 -13.48 4.93 7.14
CA ASN A 67 -13.83 3.67 6.51
C ASN A 67 -12.72 2.62 6.68
N GLU A 68 -11.45 3.03 6.56
CA GLU A 68 -10.33 2.11 6.81
C GLU A 68 -10.24 1.70 8.28
N ALA A 69 -10.42 2.64 9.23
CA ALA A 69 -10.40 2.33 10.65
C ALA A 69 -11.53 1.37 11.03
N ARG A 70 -12.73 1.60 10.48
CA ARG A 70 -13.88 0.71 10.66
C ARG A 70 -13.65 -0.67 10.05
N LEU A 71 -13.11 -0.74 8.83
CA LEU A 71 -12.78 -2.00 8.17
C LEU A 71 -11.75 -2.81 8.98
N ALA A 72 -10.75 -2.14 9.56
CA ALA A 72 -9.76 -2.81 10.41
C ALA A 72 -10.44 -3.42 11.65
N PHE A 73 -11.35 -2.67 12.27
CA PHE A 73 -12.08 -3.15 13.42
C PHE A 73 -13.03 -4.31 13.10
N GLU A 74 -13.84 -4.18 12.05
CA GLU A 74 -14.87 -5.17 11.69
C GLU A 74 -14.26 -6.43 11.05
N GLU A 75 -13.36 -6.28 10.09
CA GLU A 75 -12.89 -7.39 9.26
C GLU A 75 -11.55 -7.95 9.72
N LEU A 76 -10.60 -7.12 10.16
CA LEU A 76 -9.32 -7.59 10.70
C LEU A 76 -9.41 -7.91 12.20
N GLY A 77 -10.39 -7.36 12.92
CA GLY A 77 -10.55 -7.54 14.36
C GLY A 77 -9.55 -6.74 15.18
N ALA A 78 -8.95 -5.71 14.60
CA ALA A 78 -7.94 -4.87 15.24
C ALA A 78 -8.38 -3.40 15.27
N ARG A 79 -8.17 -2.73 16.40
CA ARG A 79 -8.28 -1.26 16.45
C ARG A 79 -7.11 -0.64 15.69
N ALA A 80 -7.40 0.30 14.81
CA ALA A 80 -6.41 0.89 13.92
C ALA A 80 -5.50 1.90 14.64
N HIS A 81 -4.31 2.10 14.07
CA HIS A 81 -3.51 3.31 14.27
C HIS A 81 -3.92 4.29 13.18
N THR A 82 -4.63 5.35 13.54
CA THR A 82 -5.22 6.25 12.55
C THR A 82 -4.40 7.52 12.37
N TYR A 83 -4.13 7.88 11.13
CA TYR A 83 -3.49 9.13 10.74
C TYR A 83 -4.27 9.78 9.59
N SER A 84 -4.70 11.04 9.76
CA SER A 84 -5.21 11.87 8.68
C SER A 84 -4.47 13.21 8.63
N PRO A 85 -4.26 13.81 7.43
CA PRO A 85 -3.76 15.18 7.33
C PRO A 85 -4.67 16.19 8.04
N ALA A 86 -5.97 15.88 8.11
CA ALA A 86 -6.95 16.63 8.89
C ALA A 86 -8.13 15.72 9.28
N TYR A 87 -8.57 15.81 10.53
CA TYR A 87 -9.78 15.14 10.99
C TYR A 87 -10.98 16.09 10.87
N GLU A 88 -12.11 15.53 10.42
CA GLU A 88 -13.37 16.26 10.34
C GLU A 88 -14.15 16.11 11.65
N GLU A 89 -14.81 17.19 12.05
CA GLU A 89 -15.61 17.21 13.28
C GLU A 89 -16.75 16.18 13.28
N LYS A 90 -17.37 15.97 12.12
CA LYS A 90 -18.47 15.01 11.95
C LYS A 90 -18.04 13.54 12.03
N THR A 91 -16.75 13.21 11.85
CA THR A 91 -16.28 11.81 11.78
C THR A 91 -15.28 11.42 12.87
N ILE A 92 -14.64 12.39 13.53
CA ILE A 92 -13.57 12.11 14.51
C ILE A 92 -14.04 11.22 15.67
N ALA A 93 -15.27 11.39 16.16
CA ALA A 93 -15.79 10.58 17.25
C ALA A 93 -15.87 9.09 16.86
N ASP A 94 -16.27 8.80 15.63
CA ASP A 94 -16.33 7.42 15.11
C ASP A 94 -14.92 6.89 14.81
N ILE A 95 -14.01 7.72 14.29
CA ILE A 95 -12.60 7.33 14.12
C ILE A 95 -12.01 6.87 15.45
N LEU A 96 -12.23 7.63 16.54
CA LEU A 96 -11.74 7.28 17.87
C LEU A 96 -12.36 5.99 18.42
N LYS A 97 -13.60 5.65 18.04
CA LYS A 97 -14.24 4.38 18.42
C LYS A 97 -13.47 3.18 17.87
N TYR A 98 -12.95 3.29 16.65
CA TYR A 98 -12.25 2.20 15.94
C TYR A 98 -10.73 2.26 16.04
N SER A 99 -10.17 3.26 16.74
CA SER A 99 -8.72 3.45 16.86
C SER A 99 -8.20 3.08 18.25
N SER A 100 -6.95 2.61 18.28
CA SER A 100 -6.13 2.49 19.51
C SER A 100 -5.16 3.65 19.63
N HIS A 101 -4.67 4.15 18.49
CA HIS A 101 -3.77 5.29 18.38
C HIS A 101 -4.30 6.30 17.38
N ILE A 102 -4.01 7.58 17.62
CA ILE A 102 -4.29 8.66 16.67
C ILE A 102 -3.08 9.57 16.53
N SER A 103 -2.62 9.79 15.31
CA SER A 103 -1.55 10.76 15.03
C SER A 103 -2.15 12.04 14.45
N PHE A 104 -1.92 13.18 15.10
CA PHE A 104 -2.32 14.49 14.57
C PHE A 104 -1.24 15.07 13.67
N ASN A 105 -1.65 15.59 12.52
CA ASN A 105 -0.75 16.19 11.54
C ASN A 105 -0.26 17.59 11.93
N SER A 106 -0.96 18.29 12.83
CA SER A 106 -0.66 19.67 13.22
C SER A 106 -1.03 19.96 14.67
N LEU A 107 -0.39 20.99 15.25
CA LEU A 107 -0.70 21.45 16.61
C LEU A 107 -2.14 22.00 16.74
N SER A 108 -2.71 22.55 15.66
CA SER A 108 -4.09 23.04 15.67
C SER A 108 -5.10 21.89 15.81
N GLN A 109 -4.90 20.80 15.06
CA GLN A 109 -5.72 19.59 15.17
C GLN A 109 -5.55 18.91 16.53
N LEU A 110 -4.32 18.81 17.04
CA LEU A 110 -4.05 18.31 18.39
C LEU A 110 -4.82 19.11 19.45
N ARG A 111 -4.73 20.44 19.44
CA ARG A 111 -5.46 21.29 20.40
C ARG A 111 -6.96 21.11 20.30
N LYS A 112 -7.50 20.93 19.08
CA LYS A 112 -8.94 20.77 18.85
C LYS A 112 -9.47 19.43 19.39
N TYR A 113 -8.74 18.33 19.22
CA TYR A 113 -9.29 16.97 19.41
C TYR A 113 -8.62 16.13 20.50
N SER A 114 -7.48 16.54 21.06
CA SER A 114 -6.74 15.77 22.09
C SER A 114 -7.57 15.41 23.31
N LYS A 115 -8.38 16.34 23.84
CA LYS A 115 -9.26 16.08 24.99
C LYS A 115 -10.24 14.94 24.70
N MET A 116 -10.86 14.95 23.52
CA MET A 116 -11.81 13.90 23.10
C MET A 116 -11.10 12.56 22.92
N ALA A 117 -9.93 12.55 22.27
CA ALA A 117 -9.13 11.34 22.09
C ALA A 117 -8.72 10.71 23.43
N SER A 118 -8.24 11.52 24.37
CA SER A 118 -7.86 11.09 25.72
C SER A 118 -9.05 10.53 26.51
N GLN A 119 -10.22 11.20 26.46
CA GLN A 119 -11.44 10.71 27.10
C GLN A 119 -11.94 9.37 26.56
N LYS A 120 -11.59 9.03 25.30
CA LYS A 120 -11.89 7.75 24.68
C LYS A 120 -10.81 6.69 24.91
N GLY A 121 -9.74 7.03 25.65
CA GLY A 121 -8.61 6.13 25.91
C GLY A 121 -7.75 5.85 24.68
N VAL A 122 -7.77 6.72 23.68
CA VAL A 122 -6.94 6.58 22.47
C VAL A 122 -5.57 7.23 22.73
N SER A 123 -4.49 6.52 22.42
CA SER A 123 -3.13 7.04 22.56
C SER A 123 -2.86 8.11 21.51
N ILE A 124 -2.38 9.27 21.96
CA ILE A 124 -2.25 10.46 21.12
C ILE A 124 -0.80 10.60 20.65
N GLY A 125 -0.61 10.80 19.36
CA GLY A 125 0.69 11.11 18.77
C GLY A 125 0.67 12.34 17.88
N LEU A 126 1.88 12.77 17.49
CA LEU A 126 2.10 13.82 16.51
C LEU A 126 2.86 13.26 15.31
N ARG A 127 2.35 13.56 14.11
CA ARG A 127 3.16 13.38 12.91
C ARG A 127 4.22 14.49 12.86
N VAL A 128 5.48 14.11 12.75
CA VAL A 128 6.61 15.02 12.61
C VAL A 128 7.25 14.88 11.24
N ASN A 129 7.94 15.94 10.84
CA ASN A 129 8.62 16.04 9.55
C ASN A 129 10.13 16.23 9.80
N PRO A 130 10.95 15.18 9.55
CA PRO A 130 12.42 15.27 9.61
C PRO A 130 13.03 16.17 8.53
N GLU A 131 12.25 16.60 7.54
CA GLU A 131 12.69 17.38 6.38
C GLU A 131 13.77 16.65 5.57
N PHE A 132 13.72 15.32 5.59
CA PHE A 132 14.60 14.43 4.84
C PHE A 132 13.84 13.21 4.33
N SER A 133 14.02 12.89 3.04
CA SER A 133 13.50 11.71 2.36
C SER A 133 14.54 11.21 1.39
N ASP A 134 14.76 9.89 1.36
CA ASP A 134 15.65 9.21 0.41
C ASP A 134 14.90 8.77 -0.87
N SER A 135 13.66 9.26 -1.07
CA SER A 135 12.85 8.92 -2.24
C SER A 135 13.37 9.61 -3.51
N PRO A 136 13.57 8.88 -4.63
CA PRO A 136 13.92 9.50 -5.91
C PRO A 136 12.73 10.19 -6.59
N TYR A 137 11.50 10.03 -6.08
CA TYR A 137 10.28 10.56 -6.67
C TYR A 137 9.67 11.69 -5.81
N ASP A 138 9.61 12.92 -6.35
CA ASP A 138 9.13 14.10 -5.61
C ASP A 138 7.65 14.02 -5.19
N ILE A 139 6.82 13.38 -6.00
CA ILE A 139 5.40 13.16 -5.68
C ILE A 139 5.20 12.30 -4.42
N TYR A 140 6.16 11.44 -4.11
CA TYR A 140 6.18 10.61 -2.90
C TYR A 140 7.05 11.20 -1.78
N ASN A 141 7.64 12.37 -1.97
CA ASN A 141 8.45 13.04 -0.95
C ASN A 141 7.54 13.86 -0.01
N PRO A 142 7.27 13.38 1.22
CA PRO A 142 6.45 14.11 2.18
C PRO A 142 7.25 15.16 2.96
N CYS A 143 8.54 15.31 2.67
CA CYS A 143 9.47 16.24 3.31
C CYS A 143 9.83 17.42 2.41
N LYS A 144 9.25 17.50 1.20
CA LYS A 144 9.55 18.61 0.27
C LYS A 144 9.17 19.97 0.86
N PRO A 145 9.84 21.07 0.44
CA PRO A 145 9.46 22.41 0.84
C PRO A 145 7.97 22.68 0.60
N GLY A 146 7.29 23.24 1.60
CA GLY A 146 5.84 23.46 1.56
C GLY A 146 4.99 22.20 1.78
N SER A 147 5.60 21.09 2.21
CA SER A 147 4.85 19.88 2.56
C SER A 147 3.77 20.16 3.60
N ARG A 148 2.58 19.62 3.35
CA ARG A 148 1.44 19.66 4.26
C ARG A 148 1.49 18.58 5.35
N PHE A 149 2.55 17.77 5.40
CA PHE A 149 2.62 16.60 6.26
C PHE A 149 3.63 16.78 7.40
N GLY A 150 3.13 16.63 8.62
CA GLY A 150 3.90 16.65 9.86
C GLY A 150 4.39 18.03 10.28
N ILE A 151 4.81 18.11 11.54
CA ILE A 151 5.36 19.31 12.18
C ILE A 151 6.89 19.22 12.13
N THR A 152 7.58 20.26 11.65
CA THR A 152 9.05 20.30 11.67
C THR A 152 9.58 20.55 13.08
N ALA A 153 10.84 20.20 13.35
CA ALA A 153 11.45 20.47 14.67
C ALA A 153 11.38 21.96 15.05
N LYS A 154 11.60 22.85 14.06
CA LYS A 154 11.46 24.31 14.24
C LYS A 154 10.06 24.73 14.69
N GLN A 155 9.02 24.10 14.16
CA GLN A 155 7.63 24.41 14.53
C GLN A 155 7.22 23.82 15.88
N LEU A 156 7.80 22.67 16.25
CA LEU A 156 7.56 22.02 17.53
C LEU A 156 8.27 22.74 18.69
N GLY A 157 9.44 23.33 18.43
CA GLY A 157 10.29 23.94 19.46
C GLY A 157 10.89 22.87 20.37
N ASP A 158 11.19 23.22 21.62
CA ASP A 158 11.90 22.34 22.57
C ASP A 158 10.95 21.54 23.49
N GLY A 159 9.64 21.70 23.35
CA GLY A 159 8.64 21.14 24.25
C GLY A 159 7.72 20.13 23.59
N LEU A 160 7.64 18.92 24.14
CA LEU A 160 6.61 17.96 23.75
C LEU A 160 5.24 18.43 24.27
N PRO A 161 4.22 18.62 23.43
CA PRO A 161 2.91 19.06 23.88
C PRO A 161 2.27 18.09 24.87
N HIS A 162 1.56 18.63 25.87
CA HIS A 162 0.92 17.84 26.91
C HIS A 162 -0.02 16.76 26.34
N GLY A 163 0.11 15.53 26.83
CA GLY A 163 -0.73 14.39 26.44
C GLY A 163 -0.29 13.71 25.14
N VAL A 164 0.75 14.19 24.45
CA VAL A 164 1.37 13.46 23.34
C VAL A 164 2.22 12.33 23.91
N GLU A 165 1.92 11.11 23.50
CA GLU A 165 2.57 9.88 23.94
C GLU A 165 3.50 9.28 22.89
N GLY A 166 3.42 9.73 21.63
CA GLY A 166 4.28 9.22 20.57
C GLY A 166 4.49 10.15 19.40
N LEU A 167 5.53 9.87 18.63
CA LEU A 167 5.84 10.56 17.38
C LEU A 167 5.70 9.60 16.19
N HIS A 168 5.24 10.13 15.07
CA HIS A 168 5.08 9.40 13.82
C HIS A 168 5.80 10.15 12.70
N PHE A 169 6.64 9.49 11.92
CA PHE A 169 7.11 10.00 10.64
C PHE A 169 6.94 8.96 9.53
N HIS A 170 6.77 9.42 8.31
CA HIS A 170 6.65 8.57 7.13
C HIS A 170 7.30 9.32 5.98
N THR A 171 8.48 8.88 5.56
CA THR A 171 9.34 9.57 4.59
C THR A 171 9.95 8.65 3.52
N LEU A 172 9.79 7.33 3.67
CA LEU A 172 10.30 6.34 2.73
C LEU A 172 9.25 5.98 1.68
N PHE A 173 9.73 5.58 0.50
CA PHE A 173 8.95 5.03 -0.59
C PHE A 173 9.75 3.88 -1.22
N GLU A 174 9.23 2.66 -1.14
CA GLU A 174 9.87 1.44 -1.67
C GLU A 174 11.37 1.28 -1.35
N ALA A 175 11.77 1.73 -0.16
CA ALA A 175 13.16 1.80 0.26
C ALA A 175 13.67 0.46 0.80
N ASP A 176 15.00 0.30 0.78
CA ASP A 176 15.72 -0.76 1.50
C ASP A 176 15.92 -0.39 2.99
N SER A 177 16.68 -1.21 3.73
CA SER A 177 16.97 -0.96 5.14
C SER A 177 17.97 0.19 5.37
N PHE A 178 18.81 0.53 4.39
CA PHE A 178 19.75 1.65 4.45
C PHE A 178 19.03 3.00 4.26
N GLY A 179 17.94 3.03 3.49
CA GLY A 179 17.04 4.18 3.43
C GLY A 179 16.49 4.54 4.81
N LEU A 180 16.07 3.54 5.60
CA LEU A 180 15.63 3.76 6.98
C LEU A 180 16.78 4.25 7.87
N GLU A 181 17.98 3.68 7.76
CA GLU A 181 19.15 4.12 8.53
C GLU A 181 19.42 5.62 8.36
N LYS A 182 19.45 6.13 7.12
CA LYS A 182 19.65 7.55 6.82
C LYS A 182 18.55 8.42 7.42
N VAL A 183 17.29 8.02 7.24
CA VAL A 183 16.13 8.76 7.78
C VAL A 183 16.15 8.78 9.31
N LEU A 184 16.47 7.64 9.92
CA LEU A 184 16.49 7.49 11.37
C LEU A 184 17.58 8.37 11.98
N ALA A 185 18.77 8.45 11.36
CA ALA A 185 19.83 9.36 11.81
C ALA A 185 19.35 10.82 11.87
N VAL A 186 18.69 11.32 10.80
CA VAL A 186 18.14 12.69 10.77
C VAL A 186 17.00 12.87 11.77
N PHE A 187 16.14 11.86 11.93
CA PHE A 187 15.08 11.90 12.94
C PHE A 187 15.65 11.99 14.36
N LEU A 188 16.68 11.22 14.68
CA LEU A 188 17.35 11.24 15.99
C LEU A 188 18.01 12.60 16.26
N GLU A 189 18.67 13.19 15.26
CA GLU A 189 19.25 14.53 15.38
C GLU A 189 18.19 15.58 15.74
N LYS A 190 17.03 15.54 15.06
CA LYS A 190 16.00 16.59 15.15
C LYS A 190 14.99 16.39 16.27
N PHE A 191 14.64 15.14 16.58
CA PHE A 191 13.56 14.80 17.50
C PHE A 191 14.00 13.86 18.63
N GLY A 192 15.26 13.42 18.65
CA GLY A 192 15.81 12.51 19.66
C GLY A 192 15.65 13.03 21.09
N ILE A 193 15.65 14.36 21.28
CA ILE A 193 15.43 15.01 22.58
C ILE A 193 14.09 14.66 23.23
N PHE A 194 13.09 14.22 22.45
CA PHE A 194 11.76 13.87 22.96
C PHE A 194 11.62 12.40 23.32
N LEU A 195 12.48 11.53 22.78
CA LEU A 195 12.35 10.07 22.90
C LEU A 195 12.23 9.56 24.35
N PRO A 196 12.97 10.09 25.34
CA PRO A 196 12.82 9.63 26.73
C PRO A 196 11.43 9.86 27.35
N LYS A 197 10.59 10.69 26.72
CA LYS A 197 9.22 11.01 27.17
C LYS A 197 8.14 10.27 26.38
N LEU A 198 8.50 9.55 25.32
CA LEU A 198 7.55 8.88 24.45
C LEU A 198 7.32 7.44 24.90
N LYS A 199 6.08 6.98 24.74
CA LYS A 199 5.69 5.57 24.86
C LYS A 199 5.91 4.80 23.56
N TRP A 200 5.85 5.47 22.42
CA TRP A 200 6.01 4.83 21.11
C TRP A 200 6.55 5.78 20.03
N VAL A 201 7.20 5.19 19.03
CA VAL A 201 7.65 5.88 17.81
C VAL A 201 7.22 5.06 16.60
N ASN A 202 6.49 5.70 15.70
CA ASN A 202 6.03 5.09 14.46
C ASN A 202 6.89 5.57 13.29
N LEU A 203 7.60 4.64 12.67
CA LEU A 203 8.54 4.89 11.57
C LEU A 203 7.85 4.88 10.20
N GLY A 204 6.52 4.80 10.20
CA GLY A 204 5.71 4.81 8.99
C GLY A 204 5.99 3.59 8.13
N GLY A 205 5.83 3.77 6.82
CA GLY A 205 5.87 2.72 5.81
C GLY A 205 6.98 2.98 4.80
N GLY A 206 6.87 2.38 3.62
CA GLY A 206 7.92 2.46 2.58
C GLY A 206 9.04 1.43 2.75
N HIS A 207 9.02 0.65 3.83
CA HIS A 207 9.94 -0.47 4.07
C HIS A 207 9.55 -1.66 3.17
N LEU A 208 10.22 -1.84 2.03
CA LEU A 208 9.88 -2.92 1.10
C LEU A 208 10.57 -4.24 1.48
N MET A 209 10.43 -4.64 2.75
CA MET A 209 11.18 -5.71 3.40
C MET A 209 10.98 -7.11 2.81
N THR A 210 9.95 -7.30 1.99
CA THR A 210 9.67 -8.57 1.30
C THR A 210 10.27 -8.64 -0.09
N LYS A 211 10.82 -7.55 -0.63
CA LYS A 211 11.56 -7.55 -1.90
C LYS A 211 12.73 -8.51 -1.84
N LYS A 212 13.03 -9.11 -2.99
CA LYS A 212 14.23 -9.93 -3.18
C LYS A 212 15.47 -9.09 -2.86
N ASN A 213 16.42 -9.68 -2.14
CA ASN A 213 17.68 -9.05 -1.71
C ASN A 213 17.54 -7.89 -0.69
N TYR A 214 16.36 -7.64 -0.11
CA TYR A 214 16.26 -6.73 1.03
C TYR A 214 17.02 -7.30 2.24
N ASP A 215 17.92 -6.52 2.83
CA ASP A 215 18.72 -6.91 3.99
C ASP A 215 17.89 -6.84 5.28
N ILE A 216 17.33 -7.99 5.66
CA ILE A 216 16.49 -8.17 6.85
C ILE A 216 17.31 -8.10 8.12
N ASP A 217 18.52 -8.66 8.12
CA ASP A 217 19.38 -8.69 9.31
C ASP A 217 19.81 -7.28 9.68
N HIS A 218 20.15 -6.45 8.68
CA HIS A 218 20.42 -5.04 8.87
C HIS A 218 19.20 -4.30 9.45
N LEU A 219 17.99 -4.53 8.92
CA LEU A 219 16.76 -3.93 9.46
C LEU A 219 16.51 -4.32 10.92
N VAL A 220 16.61 -5.62 11.24
CA VAL A 220 16.40 -6.14 12.60
C VAL A 220 17.42 -5.52 13.56
N LYS A 221 18.70 -5.44 13.15
CA LYS A 221 19.74 -4.79 13.95
C LYS A 221 19.41 -3.33 14.20
N LEU A 222 19.06 -2.57 13.16
CA LEU A 222 18.74 -1.14 13.28
C LEU A 222 17.58 -0.88 14.25
N LEU A 223 16.51 -1.68 14.13
CA LEU A 223 15.33 -1.57 15.00
C LEU A 223 15.65 -1.99 16.45
N THR A 224 16.45 -3.03 16.63
CA THR A 224 16.87 -3.51 17.95
C THR A 224 17.78 -2.51 18.65
N ASP A 225 18.75 -1.95 17.92
CA ASP A 225 19.64 -0.90 18.42
C ASP A 225 18.83 0.34 18.81
N PHE A 226 17.86 0.74 17.99
CA PHE A 226 16.99 1.87 18.31
C PHE A 226 16.19 1.62 19.60
N LYS A 227 15.59 0.43 19.73
CA LYS A 227 14.85 0.03 20.93
C LYS A 227 15.73 -0.08 22.19
N ASN A 228 16.97 -0.53 22.06
CA ASN A 228 17.88 -0.65 23.22
C ASN A 228 18.33 0.71 23.76
N ASN A 229 18.30 1.75 22.93
CA ASN A 229 18.65 3.12 23.35
C ASN A 229 17.46 3.90 23.93
N TYR A 230 16.22 3.46 23.68
CA TYR A 230 15.01 4.18 24.09
C TYR A 230 13.87 3.22 24.46
N ASP A 231 13.21 3.44 25.60
CA ASP A 231 12.10 2.60 26.10
C ASP A 231 10.80 2.66 25.26
N ALA A 232 10.78 3.44 24.17
CA ALA A 232 9.61 3.60 23.32
C ALA A 232 9.35 2.34 22.46
N GLN A 233 8.09 1.92 22.38
CA GLN A 233 7.67 0.88 21.44
C GLN A 233 7.84 1.36 20.00
N ILE A 234 8.54 0.57 19.18
CA ILE A 234 8.76 0.90 17.77
C ILE A 234 7.66 0.27 16.91
N ILE A 235 7.10 1.06 16.00
CA ILE A 235 5.99 0.67 15.12
C ILE A 235 6.41 0.92 13.66
N LEU A 236 6.13 -0.04 12.78
CA LEU A 236 6.24 0.11 11.33
C LEU A 236 4.86 -0.11 10.68
N GLU A 237 4.62 0.57 9.58
CA GLU A 237 3.37 0.53 8.80
C GLU A 237 3.64 0.25 7.31
N PRO A 238 4.32 -0.87 6.95
CA PRO A 238 4.52 -1.19 5.55
C PRO A 238 3.18 -1.46 4.86
N GLY A 239 3.06 -0.97 3.63
CA GLY A 239 1.92 -1.21 2.75
C GLY A 239 2.25 -2.30 1.74
N SER A 240 2.90 -1.91 0.64
CA SER A 240 3.25 -2.82 -0.46
C SER A 240 3.94 -4.09 -0.01
N ALA A 241 4.81 -4.05 1.01
CA ALA A 241 5.54 -5.24 1.45
C ALA A 241 4.63 -6.43 1.80
N PHE A 242 3.43 -6.21 2.32
CA PHE A 242 2.49 -7.29 2.62
C PHE A 242 2.07 -8.08 1.38
N THR A 243 1.89 -7.40 0.25
CA THR A 243 1.34 -7.99 -0.99
C THR A 243 2.22 -7.70 -2.21
N TYR A 244 3.52 -7.47 -1.99
CA TYR A 244 4.51 -7.27 -3.03
C TYR A 244 4.78 -8.59 -3.75
N GLN A 245 4.54 -8.62 -5.05
CA GLN A 245 4.66 -9.79 -5.92
C GLN A 245 3.85 -11.00 -5.44
N THR A 246 2.66 -10.77 -4.87
CA THR A 246 1.79 -11.84 -4.36
C THR A 246 0.58 -12.14 -5.24
N GLY A 247 0.53 -11.59 -6.45
CA GLY A 247 -0.60 -11.84 -7.32
C GLY A 247 -0.56 -11.07 -8.63
N TYR A 248 -1.60 -11.32 -9.41
CA TYR A 248 -1.65 -11.01 -10.83
C TYR A 248 -2.96 -10.33 -11.19
N LEU A 249 -2.96 -9.58 -12.30
CA LEU A 249 -4.18 -9.22 -13.02
C LEU A 249 -4.23 -10.05 -14.30
N VAL A 250 -5.21 -10.94 -14.39
CA VAL A 250 -5.44 -11.79 -15.55
C VAL A 250 -6.43 -11.10 -16.47
N SER A 251 -6.00 -10.73 -17.66
CA SER A 251 -6.81 -10.15 -18.73
C SER A 251 -6.79 -11.04 -19.97
N ARG A 252 -7.65 -10.72 -20.95
CA ARG A 252 -7.61 -11.33 -22.29
C ARG A 252 -7.53 -10.27 -23.38
N VAL A 253 -6.91 -10.64 -24.49
CA VAL A 253 -6.96 -9.86 -25.74
C VAL A 253 -8.37 -9.96 -26.32
N LEU A 254 -9.02 -8.82 -26.55
CA LEU A 254 -10.31 -8.70 -27.23
C LEU A 254 -10.15 -8.47 -28.72
N ASP A 255 -9.16 -7.66 -29.09
CA ASP A 255 -8.89 -7.30 -30.48
C ASP A 255 -7.42 -6.91 -30.65
N ILE A 256 -6.94 -6.92 -31.90
CA ILE A 256 -5.61 -6.41 -32.27
C ILE A 256 -5.79 -5.44 -33.43
N VAL A 257 -5.45 -4.19 -33.19
CA VAL A 257 -5.52 -3.12 -34.20
C VAL A 257 -4.13 -2.69 -34.61
N GLU A 258 -3.98 -2.29 -35.87
CA GLU A 258 -2.73 -1.71 -36.38
C GLU A 258 -3.02 -0.38 -37.05
N ASN A 259 -2.26 0.66 -36.65
CA ASN A 259 -2.32 1.96 -37.29
C ASN A 259 -0.92 2.57 -37.37
N ASN A 260 -0.52 3.00 -38.58
CA ASN A 260 0.82 3.55 -38.85
C ASN A 260 1.96 2.66 -38.32
N GLY A 261 1.83 1.34 -38.47
CA GLY A 261 2.83 0.35 -38.05
C GLY A 261 2.87 0.06 -36.54
N ILE A 262 1.96 0.65 -35.75
CA ILE A 262 1.83 0.35 -34.32
C ILE A 262 0.72 -0.68 -34.13
N LYS A 263 1.10 -1.90 -33.76
CA LYS A 263 0.15 -2.94 -33.31
C LYS A 263 -0.23 -2.70 -31.85
N THR A 264 -1.53 -2.68 -31.56
CA THR A 264 -2.08 -2.53 -30.20
C THR A 264 -3.00 -3.71 -29.90
N ALA A 265 -2.71 -4.45 -28.83
CA ALA A 265 -3.60 -5.47 -28.29
C ALA A 265 -4.59 -4.80 -27.33
N ILE A 266 -5.87 -4.80 -27.70
CA ILE A 266 -6.95 -4.25 -26.86
C ILE A 266 -7.35 -5.32 -25.86
N LEU A 267 -7.27 -4.99 -24.56
CA LEU A 267 -7.51 -5.92 -23.47
C LEU A 267 -8.89 -5.71 -22.85
N ASP A 268 -9.43 -6.72 -22.16
CA ASP A 268 -10.66 -6.61 -21.36
C ASP A 268 -10.49 -5.83 -20.03
N VAL A 269 -9.38 -5.13 -19.86
CA VAL A 269 -9.06 -4.25 -18.72
C VAL A 269 -8.87 -2.82 -19.18
N SER A 270 -8.81 -1.86 -18.25
CA SER A 270 -8.45 -0.47 -18.52
C SER A 270 -7.29 -0.09 -17.60
N PHE A 271 -6.25 0.55 -18.14
CA PHE A 271 -5.16 1.10 -17.34
C PHE A 271 -5.68 2.22 -16.44
N THR A 272 -6.56 3.08 -16.96
CA THR A 272 -7.17 4.16 -16.17
C THR A 272 -8.04 3.64 -15.04
N CYS A 273 -8.84 2.61 -15.28
CA CYS A 273 -9.78 2.11 -14.29
C CYS A 273 -9.15 1.13 -13.32
N HIS A 274 -8.26 0.26 -13.80
CA HIS A 274 -7.82 -0.94 -13.09
C HIS A 274 -6.34 -0.86 -12.68
N MET A 275 -5.50 -0.17 -13.44
CA MET A 275 -4.07 -0.02 -13.12
C MET A 275 -3.67 1.47 -13.08
N PRO A 276 -4.36 2.32 -12.31
CA PRO A 276 -4.22 3.77 -12.42
C PRO A 276 -2.78 4.25 -12.19
N ASP A 277 -2.01 3.57 -11.34
CA ASP A 277 -0.60 3.91 -11.12
C ASP A 277 0.28 3.75 -12.34
N CYS A 278 -0.07 2.88 -13.30
CA CYS A 278 0.65 2.83 -14.57
C CYS A 278 0.54 4.16 -15.33
N LEU A 279 -0.47 4.99 -15.06
CA LEU A 279 -0.67 6.30 -15.69
C LEU A 279 -0.33 7.48 -14.77
N GLU A 280 -0.76 7.44 -13.50
CA GLU A 280 -0.54 8.50 -12.52
C GLU A 280 0.94 8.59 -12.11
N MET A 281 1.59 7.43 -12.02
CA MET A 281 2.99 7.27 -11.63
C MET A 281 3.69 6.33 -12.58
N PRO A 282 3.93 6.76 -13.84
CA PRO A 282 4.16 5.87 -14.96
C PRO A 282 5.20 4.80 -14.68
N TYR A 283 4.73 3.60 -14.38
CA TYR A 283 5.53 2.39 -14.32
C TYR A 283 4.98 1.41 -15.33
N LYS A 284 5.90 0.68 -15.96
CA LYS A 284 5.57 -0.36 -16.93
C LYS A 284 5.50 -1.69 -16.19
N PRO A 285 4.31 -2.32 -16.06
CA PRO A 285 4.20 -3.58 -15.35
C PRO A 285 4.89 -4.72 -16.10
N ALA A 286 5.40 -5.70 -15.36
CA ALA A 286 5.86 -6.94 -15.96
C ALA A 286 4.64 -7.76 -16.46
N ILE A 287 4.82 -8.40 -17.60
CA ILE A 287 3.82 -9.32 -18.17
C ILE A 287 4.49 -10.69 -18.27
N LEU A 288 3.83 -11.71 -17.73
CA LEU A 288 4.35 -13.07 -17.76
C LEU A 288 4.54 -13.54 -19.22
N GLY A 289 5.74 -14.01 -19.55
CA GLY A 289 6.07 -14.48 -20.90
C GLY A 289 6.32 -13.35 -21.93
N ALA A 290 6.43 -12.10 -21.48
CA ALA A 290 6.79 -10.97 -22.32
C ALA A 290 8.10 -10.33 -21.86
N THR A 291 8.72 -9.56 -22.75
CA THR A 291 9.91 -8.75 -22.46
C THR A 291 9.67 -7.28 -22.81
N ASP A 292 10.64 -6.43 -22.46
CA ASP A 292 10.78 -5.15 -23.15
C ASP A 292 10.92 -5.36 -24.66
N GLU A 293 10.66 -4.27 -25.39
CA GLU A 293 10.67 -4.26 -26.85
C GLU A 293 11.99 -4.81 -27.39
N LEU A 294 11.89 -5.87 -28.18
CA LEU A 294 13.01 -6.61 -28.74
C LEU A 294 12.84 -6.75 -30.24
N ALA A 295 13.80 -6.21 -30.99
CA ALA A 295 13.79 -6.23 -32.44
C ALA A 295 13.64 -7.67 -32.98
N GLY A 296 12.73 -7.84 -33.95
CA GLY A 296 12.44 -9.13 -34.57
C GLY A 296 11.44 -10.00 -33.82
N LYS A 297 10.98 -9.62 -32.62
CA LYS A 297 9.86 -10.29 -31.94
C LYS A 297 8.52 -9.59 -32.19
N PRO A 298 7.40 -10.35 -32.23
CA PRO A 298 6.06 -9.79 -32.17
C PRO A 298 5.94 -8.80 -31.02
N THR A 299 5.59 -7.55 -31.32
CA THR A 299 5.57 -6.45 -30.36
C THR A 299 4.24 -5.73 -30.42
N TYR A 300 3.65 -5.50 -29.25
CA TYR A 300 2.35 -4.85 -29.13
C TYR A 300 2.37 -3.82 -28.02
N ARG A 301 1.70 -2.70 -28.29
CA ARG A 301 1.20 -1.80 -27.25
C ARG A 301 0.02 -2.46 -26.55
N MET A 302 -0.07 -2.32 -25.22
CA MET A 302 -1.24 -2.80 -24.49
C MET A 302 -2.26 -1.68 -24.39
N GLY A 303 -3.42 -1.84 -25.03
CA GLY A 303 -4.55 -0.91 -24.97
C GLY A 303 -5.62 -1.41 -24.01
N GLY A 304 -6.24 -0.49 -23.28
CA GLY A 304 -7.39 -0.75 -22.43
C GLY A 304 -8.72 -0.56 -23.16
N ILE A 305 -9.81 -1.01 -22.52
CA ILE A 305 -11.17 -1.00 -23.08
C ILE A 305 -11.92 0.32 -22.88
N SER A 306 -11.40 1.27 -22.09
CA SER A 306 -12.10 2.55 -21.89
C SER A 306 -12.00 3.46 -23.11
N CYS A 307 -12.87 4.47 -23.19
CA CYS A 307 -12.86 5.44 -24.29
C CYS A 307 -11.79 6.53 -24.13
N LEU A 308 -10.97 6.49 -23.06
CA LEU A 308 -9.92 7.48 -22.87
C LEU A 308 -8.79 7.24 -23.86
N ALA A 309 -8.42 8.25 -24.64
CA ALA A 309 -7.34 8.14 -25.64
C ALA A 309 -5.99 7.72 -25.03
N GLY A 310 -5.75 8.05 -23.76
CA GLY A 310 -4.56 7.66 -22.99
C GLY A 310 -4.67 6.31 -22.27
N ASP A 311 -5.73 5.52 -22.52
CA ASP A 311 -5.91 4.21 -21.87
C ASP A 311 -5.07 3.12 -22.54
N TYR A 312 -3.76 3.30 -22.52
CA TYR A 312 -2.79 2.31 -23.01
C TYR A 312 -1.50 2.45 -22.21
N MET A 313 -0.68 1.41 -22.25
CA MET A 313 0.65 1.42 -21.67
C MET A 313 1.63 0.74 -22.60
N GLY A 314 2.88 1.24 -22.59
CA GLY A 314 4.10 0.57 -23.05
C GLY A 314 4.06 -0.16 -24.39
N ASN A 315 5.14 -0.86 -24.69
CA ASN A 315 5.21 -1.89 -25.73
C ASN A 315 5.86 -3.12 -25.09
N TRP A 316 5.34 -4.32 -25.36
CA TRP A 316 5.97 -5.58 -24.94
C TRP A 316 6.17 -6.49 -26.13
N SER A 317 7.27 -7.23 -26.09
CA SER A 317 7.56 -8.27 -27.07
C SER A 317 7.24 -9.65 -26.52
N PHE A 318 6.73 -10.52 -27.39
CA PHE A 318 6.32 -11.89 -27.07
C PHE A 318 7.06 -12.89 -27.97
N ASP A 319 7.15 -14.15 -27.56
CA ASP A 319 7.78 -15.20 -28.37
C ASP A 319 6.91 -15.65 -29.56
N LYS A 320 5.60 -15.38 -29.50
CA LYS A 320 4.61 -15.72 -30.53
C LYS A 320 3.69 -14.51 -30.74
N GLU A 321 3.09 -14.41 -31.93
CA GLU A 321 2.04 -13.40 -32.19
C GLU A 321 0.87 -13.62 -31.22
N LEU A 322 0.34 -12.52 -30.69
CA LEU A 322 -0.89 -12.52 -29.90
C LEU A 322 -2.10 -12.67 -30.83
N ASN A 323 -3.16 -13.28 -30.31
CA ASN A 323 -4.45 -13.41 -30.97
C ASN A 323 -5.59 -13.02 -30.01
N PRO A 324 -6.74 -12.54 -30.52
CA PRO A 324 -7.94 -12.42 -29.71
C PRO A 324 -8.27 -13.71 -28.96
N GLY A 325 -8.52 -13.60 -27.65
CA GLY A 325 -8.72 -14.71 -26.73
C GLY A 325 -7.48 -15.09 -25.91
N ASP A 326 -6.27 -14.71 -26.34
CA ASP A 326 -5.05 -14.97 -25.58
C ASP A 326 -5.05 -14.23 -24.24
N LYS A 327 -4.48 -14.85 -23.21
CA LYS A 327 -4.35 -14.24 -21.88
C LYS A 327 -3.12 -13.37 -21.80
N VAL A 328 -3.29 -12.20 -21.21
CA VAL A 328 -2.21 -11.30 -20.80
C VAL A 328 -2.24 -11.22 -19.29
N ILE A 329 -1.14 -11.58 -18.64
CA ILE A 329 -1.06 -11.73 -17.19
C ILE A 329 -0.06 -10.70 -16.66
N PHE A 330 -0.59 -9.65 -16.03
CA PHE A 330 0.23 -8.63 -15.40
C PHE A 330 0.66 -9.10 -14.01
N GLU A 331 1.94 -8.99 -13.71
CA GLU A 331 2.50 -9.32 -12.40
C GLU A 331 2.36 -8.14 -11.43
N ASP A 332 2.39 -8.46 -10.13
CA ASP A 332 2.47 -7.50 -9.03
C ASP A 332 1.29 -6.52 -8.93
N MET A 333 0.07 -7.03 -9.17
CA MET A 333 -1.15 -6.22 -9.31
C MET A 333 -2.06 -6.24 -8.07
N ILE A 334 -1.52 -6.46 -6.87
CA ILE A 334 -2.33 -6.57 -5.64
C ILE A 334 -2.22 -5.34 -4.73
N HIS A 335 -1.02 -4.78 -4.54
CA HIS A 335 -0.86 -3.57 -3.75
C HIS A 335 -1.10 -2.33 -4.61
N TYR A 336 -1.70 -1.30 -4.03
CA TYR A 336 -2.01 -0.02 -4.69
C TYR A 336 -2.82 -0.15 -5.99
N THR A 337 -3.53 -1.27 -6.19
CA THR A 337 -4.44 -1.49 -7.31
C THR A 337 -5.90 -1.36 -6.88
N THR A 338 -6.53 -2.41 -6.35
CA THR A 338 -7.96 -2.49 -5.98
C THR A 338 -8.43 -1.38 -5.04
N VAL A 339 -7.52 -0.78 -4.28
CA VAL A 339 -7.79 0.35 -3.38
C VAL A 339 -7.96 1.69 -4.11
N LYS A 340 -7.62 1.76 -5.40
CA LYS A 340 -7.69 2.95 -6.26
C LYS A 340 -8.47 2.74 -7.55
N THR A 341 -9.00 1.55 -7.78
CA THR A 341 -9.73 1.27 -9.01
C THR A 341 -11.04 2.04 -9.11
N THR A 342 -11.48 2.24 -10.34
CA THR A 342 -12.75 2.91 -10.64
C THR A 342 -13.59 2.06 -11.59
N MET A 343 -14.82 2.50 -11.84
CA MET A 343 -15.68 1.98 -12.91
C MET A 343 -15.94 3.10 -13.92
N PHE A 344 -14.90 3.87 -14.24
CA PHE A 344 -14.98 4.92 -15.24
C PHE A 344 -15.41 4.34 -16.60
N ASN A 345 -16.16 5.11 -17.37
CA ASN A 345 -16.91 4.66 -18.56
C ASN A 345 -17.86 3.46 -18.33
N GLY A 346 -18.18 3.10 -17.08
CA GLY A 346 -18.97 1.91 -16.77
C GLY A 346 -18.26 0.60 -17.11
N VAL A 347 -16.93 0.65 -17.31
CA VAL A 347 -16.10 -0.56 -17.49
C VAL A 347 -16.24 -1.41 -16.24
N ASN A 348 -16.56 -2.69 -16.43
CA ASN A 348 -16.76 -3.59 -15.31
C ASN A 348 -15.44 -3.81 -14.56
N HIS A 349 -15.51 -3.74 -13.24
CA HIS A 349 -14.33 -3.93 -12.41
C HIS A 349 -13.87 -5.41 -12.45
N PRO A 350 -12.56 -5.71 -12.50
CA PRO A 350 -12.05 -7.07 -12.43
C PRO A 350 -12.57 -7.81 -11.20
N SER A 351 -12.89 -9.09 -11.34
CA SER A 351 -13.19 -9.92 -10.17
C SER A 351 -11.97 -9.99 -9.24
N ILE A 352 -12.19 -10.30 -7.97
CA ILE A 352 -11.13 -10.58 -7.00
C ILE A 352 -11.23 -12.04 -6.62
N GLY A 353 -10.11 -12.76 -6.67
CA GLY A 353 -10.03 -14.14 -6.25
C GLY A 353 -8.69 -14.48 -5.60
N ILE A 354 -8.61 -15.69 -5.08
CA ILE A 354 -7.41 -16.26 -4.49
C ILE A 354 -7.15 -17.63 -5.10
N TRP A 355 -5.89 -17.92 -5.37
CA TRP A 355 -5.43 -19.25 -5.77
C TRP A 355 -4.83 -19.97 -4.58
N THR A 356 -5.24 -21.21 -4.36
CA THR A 356 -4.64 -22.09 -3.35
C THR A 356 -4.21 -23.39 -3.99
N GLU A 357 -3.12 -24.00 -3.51
CA GLU A 357 -2.66 -25.29 -4.04
C GLU A 357 -3.67 -26.43 -3.76
N LYS A 358 -4.51 -26.28 -2.72
CA LYS A 358 -5.47 -27.30 -2.30
C LYS A 358 -6.78 -27.26 -3.07
N SER A 359 -7.26 -26.05 -3.39
CA SER A 359 -8.59 -25.84 -3.98
C SER A 359 -8.58 -25.20 -5.35
N GLY A 360 -7.42 -24.83 -5.90
CA GLY A 360 -7.33 -24.03 -7.11
C GLY A 360 -7.89 -22.62 -6.91
N PHE A 361 -8.51 -22.08 -7.96
CA PHE A 361 -9.10 -20.74 -7.93
C PHE A 361 -10.37 -20.68 -7.08
N LYS A 362 -10.45 -19.68 -6.21
CA LYS A 362 -11.66 -19.32 -5.46
C LYS A 362 -11.99 -17.86 -5.70
N LEU A 363 -13.20 -17.63 -6.22
CA LEU A 363 -13.77 -16.29 -6.36
C LEU A 363 -14.10 -15.70 -4.98
N ILE A 364 -13.64 -14.47 -4.73
CA ILE A 364 -13.91 -13.70 -3.51
C ILE A 364 -14.99 -12.65 -3.77
N LYS A 365 -14.87 -11.90 -4.86
CA LYS A 365 -15.82 -10.84 -5.24
C LYS A 365 -15.94 -10.77 -6.76
N GLU A 366 -17.18 -10.78 -7.22
CA GLU A 366 -17.55 -10.39 -8.58
C GLU A 366 -18.32 -9.08 -8.51
N PHE A 367 -18.04 -8.19 -9.47
CA PHE A 367 -18.68 -6.89 -9.58
C PHE A 367 -19.76 -6.93 -10.65
N SER A 368 -20.87 -6.27 -10.34
CA SER A 368 -22.07 -6.24 -11.15
C SER A 368 -22.44 -4.81 -11.53
N TYR A 369 -23.44 -4.67 -12.40
CA TYR A 369 -24.06 -3.38 -12.69
C TYR A 369 -24.55 -2.64 -11.43
N HIS A 370 -24.97 -3.37 -10.38
CA HIS A 370 -25.41 -2.72 -9.14
C HIS A 370 -24.27 -2.01 -8.41
N ASP A 371 -23.06 -2.59 -8.42
CA ASP A 371 -21.87 -1.97 -7.84
C ASP A 371 -21.49 -0.67 -8.59
N TYR A 372 -21.69 -0.63 -9.92
CA TYR A 372 -21.55 0.60 -10.69
C TYR A 372 -22.64 1.64 -10.35
N LYS A 373 -23.91 1.22 -10.39
CA LYS A 373 -25.07 2.11 -10.20
C LYS A 373 -25.09 2.76 -8.80
N SER A 374 -24.81 1.98 -7.75
CA SER A 374 -24.91 2.43 -6.36
C SER A 374 -23.89 3.51 -5.96
N ARG A 375 -22.87 3.76 -6.80
CA ARG A 375 -21.89 4.83 -6.60
C ARG A 375 -22.34 6.19 -7.14
N LEU A 376 -23.40 6.23 -7.94
CA LEU A 376 -23.74 7.39 -8.77
C LEU A 376 -24.92 8.22 -8.24
N SER A 377 -25.82 7.64 -7.44
CA SER A 377 -26.96 8.36 -6.83
C SER A 377 -27.69 7.55 -5.76
#